data_AF-A0A954CZE6-F1
#
_entry.id   AF-A0A954CZE6-F1
#
_cell.length_a   1.000
_cell.length_b   1.000
_cell.length_c   1.000
_cell.angle_alpha   90.00
_cell.angle_beta   90.00
_cell.angle_gamma   90.00
#
_symmetry.space_group_name_H-M   'P 1'
#
loop_
_entity.id
_entity.type
_entity.pdbx_description
1 polymer ?
#
loop_
_entity_poly.entity_id
_entity_poly.type
_entity_poly.pdbx_seq_one_letter_code
_entity_poly.pdbx_strand_id
1 'polypeptide(L)'
;MTRRSVWSEPEIQQLLKEFVPAADEVGRLQRGRDRECLLFQAFAEQGHYKGREVPSDTRQGIYAVTPNGTFLASCNTRRADTVAKMLRLALERWKALPAAARQLGADDRKSLQQTKRWTDRYPRDGLVLRVITRDLQEAKPGKGWRHNAWNLDFAWFRKDEIAGLLPEPRIGASRALPDPLMQRLARLHLLDNVRGQVDSFQVRDIEHARLTATVTALDDESMTLRLEGDSRAVRRGRWAVRGFRDHAAPKPQERGFAVALLGHAKVSRKTGRFTAFELIGAGERWGGTQFNGRDGDLDRGPIGVVLQLAEDKPDSRVAPARIWEYRWR
;
A
#
# COMPACT_ATOMS: atom_id res chain seq x y z
N MET A 1 -12.82 -21.58 0.46
CA MET A 1 -11.39 -21.35 0.15
C MET A 1 -11.04 -19.90 0.43
N THR A 2 -10.40 -19.66 1.57
CA THR A 2 -9.60 -18.46 1.84
C THR A 2 -8.53 -18.34 0.75
N ARG A 3 -8.17 -17.12 0.38
CA ARG A 3 -7.27 -16.80 -0.73
C ARG A 3 -5.88 -17.41 -0.48
N ARG A 4 -5.64 -18.67 -0.88
CA ARG A 4 -4.27 -19.16 -1.08
C ARG A 4 -3.71 -18.33 -2.22
N SER A 5 -2.67 -17.56 -1.92
CA SER A 5 -1.95 -16.81 -2.95
C SER A 5 -1.48 -17.80 -4.01
N VAL A 6 -1.55 -17.47 -5.30
CA VAL A 6 -1.00 -18.34 -6.37
C VAL A 6 0.48 -18.66 -6.11
N TRP A 7 1.17 -17.75 -5.42
CA TRP A 7 2.57 -17.86 -4.99
C TRP A 7 2.80 -18.86 -3.85
N SER A 8 1.72 -19.37 -3.22
CA SER A 8 1.77 -20.39 -2.16
C SER A 8 1.48 -21.80 -2.68
N GLU A 9 1.30 -21.97 -3.99
CA GLU A 9 1.14 -23.27 -4.63
C GLU A 9 2.50 -23.96 -4.78
N PRO A 10 2.66 -25.22 -4.34
CA PRO A 10 3.97 -25.89 -4.32
C PRO A 10 4.66 -25.95 -5.69
N GLU A 11 3.90 -26.21 -6.75
CA GLU A 11 4.40 -26.23 -8.12
C GLU A 11 4.94 -24.85 -8.55
N ILE A 12 4.23 -23.78 -8.21
CA ILE A 12 4.66 -22.40 -8.49
C ILE A 12 5.93 -22.08 -7.71
N GLN A 13 6.01 -22.45 -6.44
CA GLN A 13 7.21 -22.25 -5.62
C GLN A 13 8.42 -23.00 -6.18
N GLN A 14 8.23 -24.21 -6.69
CA GLN A 14 9.30 -24.97 -7.33
C GLN A 14 9.78 -24.31 -8.62
N LEU A 15 8.86 -23.83 -9.47
CA LEU A 15 9.22 -23.10 -10.70
C LEU A 15 9.95 -21.78 -10.38
N LEU A 16 9.51 -21.05 -9.36
CA LEU A 16 10.09 -19.77 -8.96
C LEU A 16 11.54 -19.85 -8.50
N LYS A 17 12.08 -21.04 -8.20
CA LYS A 17 13.52 -21.23 -7.89
C LYS A 17 14.43 -20.85 -9.06
N GLU A 18 13.90 -20.87 -10.29
CA GLU A 18 14.61 -20.49 -11.51
C GLU A 18 14.44 -18.99 -11.85
N PHE A 19 13.72 -18.23 -11.02
CA PHE A 19 13.39 -16.82 -11.26
C PHE A 19 13.87 -15.94 -10.11
N VAL A 20 14.02 -14.64 -10.38
CA VAL A 20 14.12 -13.60 -9.36
C VAL A 20 12.75 -12.94 -9.24
N PRO A 21 11.92 -13.31 -8.24
CA PRO A 21 10.60 -12.71 -8.09
C PRO A 21 10.70 -11.26 -7.61
N ALA A 22 9.89 -10.39 -8.21
CA ALA A 22 9.72 -9.01 -7.79
C ALA A 22 8.23 -8.64 -7.86
N ALA A 23 7.82 -7.69 -7.02
CA ALA A 23 6.49 -7.09 -7.04
C ALA A 23 6.64 -5.59 -6.91
N ASP A 24 5.82 -4.84 -7.65
CA ASP A 24 5.81 -3.38 -7.63
C ASP A 24 4.39 -2.86 -7.86
N GLU A 25 4.16 -1.62 -7.45
CA GLU A 25 2.90 -0.91 -7.69
C GLU A 25 2.91 -0.35 -9.12
N VAL A 26 1.85 -0.66 -9.88
CA VAL A 26 1.83 -0.42 -11.33
C VAL A 26 1.54 1.05 -11.67
N GLY A 27 0.89 1.80 -10.79
CA GLY A 27 0.48 3.19 -10.96
C GLY A 27 1.62 4.11 -11.39
N ARG A 28 2.80 4.04 -10.75
CA ARG A 28 3.99 4.77 -11.23
C ARG A 28 4.51 4.19 -12.53
N LEU A 29 4.78 2.88 -12.57
CA LEU A 29 5.48 2.24 -13.69
C LEU A 29 4.73 2.42 -15.03
N GLN A 30 3.40 2.42 -15.01
CA GLN A 30 2.59 2.55 -16.23
C GLN A 30 2.41 3.99 -16.72
N ARG A 31 2.84 5.02 -15.97
CA ARG A 31 2.66 6.45 -16.31
C ARG A 31 3.95 7.26 -16.29
N GLY A 32 4.96 6.81 -15.56
CA GLY A 32 6.23 7.51 -15.40
C GLY A 32 7.06 7.51 -16.68
N ARG A 33 8.06 8.40 -16.72
CA ARG A 33 9.01 8.55 -17.83
C ARG A 33 10.44 8.15 -17.49
N ASP A 34 10.69 7.75 -16.24
CA ASP A 34 12.00 7.24 -15.82
C ASP A 34 12.35 5.94 -16.57
N ARG A 35 13.65 5.62 -16.68
CA ARG A 35 14.13 4.46 -17.47
C ARG A 35 13.42 3.15 -17.11
N GLU A 36 13.20 2.89 -15.82
CA GLU A 36 12.50 1.68 -15.37
C GLU A 36 11.01 1.67 -15.72
N CYS A 37 10.34 2.82 -15.75
CA CYS A 37 8.95 2.95 -16.19
C CYS A 37 8.84 2.66 -17.70
N LEU A 38 9.75 3.22 -18.50
CA LEU A 38 9.80 2.97 -19.95
C LEU A 38 10.13 1.51 -20.26
N LEU A 39 11.04 0.90 -19.50
CA LEU A 39 11.36 -0.53 -19.59
C LEU A 39 10.12 -1.38 -19.32
N PHE A 40 9.41 -1.10 -18.21
CA PHE A 40 8.18 -1.78 -17.84
C PHE A 40 7.11 -1.66 -18.93
N GLN A 41 6.84 -0.44 -19.41
CA GLN A 41 5.85 -0.20 -20.44
C GLN A 41 6.19 -0.97 -21.72
N ALA A 42 7.46 -0.99 -22.13
CA ALA A 42 7.89 -1.66 -23.35
C ALA A 42 7.59 -3.16 -23.37
N PHE A 43 7.87 -3.89 -22.28
CA PHE A 43 7.54 -5.32 -22.22
C PHE A 43 6.05 -5.57 -21.93
N ALA A 44 5.37 -4.64 -21.25
CA ALA A 44 3.95 -4.77 -20.97
C ALA A 44 3.13 -4.76 -22.27
N GLU A 45 3.48 -3.89 -23.23
CA GLU A 45 2.85 -3.83 -24.56
C GLU A 45 3.12 -5.06 -25.44
N GLN A 46 4.19 -5.82 -25.14
CA GLN A 46 4.47 -7.08 -25.82
C GLN A 46 3.74 -8.28 -25.19
N GLY A 47 3.23 -8.10 -23.97
CA GLY A 47 2.58 -9.14 -23.20
C GLY A 47 1.14 -9.42 -23.59
N HIS A 48 0.32 -9.79 -22.61
CA HIS A 48 -1.12 -10.01 -22.76
C HIS A 48 -1.93 -8.73 -23.10
N TYR A 49 -1.25 -7.60 -23.30
CA TYR A 49 -1.80 -6.37 -23.85
C TYR A 49 -1.48 -6.18 -25.35
N LYS A 50 -0.63 -7.02 -25.95
CA LYS A 50 -0.25 -6.94 -27.36
C LYS A 50 -1.46 -6.98 -28.29
N GLY A 51 -1.41 -6.15 -29.34
CA GLY A 51 -2.41 -6.14 -30.41
C GLY A 51 -3.68 -5.37 -30.09
N ARG A 52 -3.71 -4.61 -28.99
CA ARG A 52 -4.82 -3.70 -28.70
C ARG A 52 -4.71 -2.44 -29.55
N GLU A 53 -5.80 -2.07 -30.20
CA GLU A 53 -5.91 -0.83 -30.99
C GLU A 53 -5.95 0.42 -30.10
N VAL A 54 -6.43 0.27 -28.86
CA VAL A 54 -6.46 1.32 -27.84
C VAL A 54 -5.54 0.92 -26.69
N PRO A 55 -4.54 1.75 -26.32
CA PRO A 55 -3.68 1.50 -25.17
C PRO A 55 -4.50 1.26 -23.90
N SER A 56 -4.15 0.27 -23.09
CA SER A 56 -4.85 0.02 -21.84
C SER A 56 -4.40 1.01 -20.76
N ASP A 57 -5.37 1.58 -20.03
CA ASP A 57 -5.10 2.41 -18.84
C ASP A 57 -4.51 1.63 -17.64
N THR A 58 -4.36 0.31 -17.79
CA THR A 58 -3.79 -0.58 -16.78
C THR A 58 -2.80 -1.53 -17.43
N ARG A 59 -1.67 -1.75 -16.77
CA ARG A 59 -0.65 -2.75 -17.14
C ARG A 59 -0.49 -3.80 -16.04
N GLN A 60 -1.57 -4.12 -15.33
CA GLN A 60 -1.55 -5.12 -14.27
C GLN A 60 -1.38 -6.52 -14.85
N GLY A 61 -0.54 -7.34 -14.21
CA GLY A 61 -0.38 -8.74 -14.58
C GLY A 61 0.88 -9.34 -13.99
N ILE A 62 1.17 -10.55 -14.43
CA ILE A 62 2.40 -11.28 -14.13
C ILE A 62 3.22 -11.32 -15.41
N TYR A 63 4.47 -10.88 -15.32
CA TYR A 63 5.40 -10.82 -16.45
C TYR A 63 6.67 -11.58 -16.09
N ALA A 64 7.19 -12.32 -17.06
CA ALA A 64 8.53 -12.87 -17.04
C ALA A 64 9.33 -12.18 -18.15
N VAL A 65 10.46 -11.60 -17.76
CA VAL A 65 11.34 -10.82 -18.63
C VAL A 65 12.78 -11.10 -18.27
N THR A 66 13.70 -10.89 -19.23
CA THR A 66 15.14 -10.88 -18.95
C THR A 66 15.54 -9.61 -18.19
N PRO A 67 16.77 -9.53 -17.65
CA PRO A 67 17.26 -8.31 -16.98
C PRO A 67 17.18 -7.04 -17.84
N ASN A 68 17.39 -7.13 -19.16
CA ASN A 68 17.28 -5.99 -20.09
C ASN A 68 15.85 -5.74 -20.59
N GLY A 69 14.84 -6.41 -20.03
CA GLY A 69 13.43 -6.24 -20.38
C GLY A 69 12.98 -6.95 -21.66
N THR A 70 13.77 -7.90 -22.19
CA THR A 70 13.29 -8.77 -23.27
C THR A 70 12.12 -9.60 -22.74
N PHE A 71 10.97 -9.48 -23.41
CA PHE A 71 9.74 -10.14 -23.02
C PHE A 71 9.83 -11.64 -23.22
N LEU A 72 9.54 -12.42 -22.17
CA LEU A 72 9.51 -13.88 -22.25
C LEU A 72 8.09 -14.42 -22.24
N ALA A 73 7.28 -14.07 -21.25
CA ALA A 73 5.88 -14.47 -21.18
C ALA A 73 5.10 -13.58 -20.22
N SER A 74 3.77 -13.58 -20.31
CA SER A 74 2.92 -12.93 -19.31
C SER A 74 1.51 -13.51 -19.27
N CYS A 75 0.81 -13.25 -18.17
CA CYS A 75 -0.62 -13.49 -18.03
C CYS A 75 -1.22 -12.52 -17.01
N ASN A 76 -2.52 -12.23 -17.10
CA ASN A 76 -3.25 -11.49 -16.08
C ASN A 76 -4.33 -12.36 -15.45
N THR A 77 -3.90 -13.32 -14.64
CA THR A 77 -4.77 -14.23 -13.90
C THR A 77 -4.08 -14.69 -12.64
N ARG A 78 -4.88 -15.20 -11.70
CA ARG A 78 -4.40 -15.83 -10.45
C ARG A 78 -4.59 -17.35 -10.45
N ARG A 79 -4.99 -17.92 -11.59
CA ARG A 79 -5.16 -19.36 -11.77
C ARG A 79 -3.81 -20.06 -11.81
N ALA A 80 -3.57 -20.94 -10.85
CA ALA A 80 -2.27 -21.61 -10.67
C ALA A 80 -1.81 -22.35 -11.93
N ASP A 81 -2.71 -23.09 -12.58
CA ASP A 81 -2.41 -23.82 -13.82
C ASP A 81 -1.95 -22.90 -14.96
N THR A 82 -2.58 -21.73 -15.10
CA THR A 82 -2.20 -20.75 -16.12
C THR A 82 -0.88 -20.07 -15.79
N VAL A 83 -0.64 -19.72 -14.52
CA VAL A 83 0.63 -19.13 -14.09
C VAL A 83 1.77 -20.13 -14.26
N ALA A 84 1.58 -21.40 -13.90
CA ALA A 84 2.60 -22.44 -14.08
C ALA A 84 2.95 -22.65 -15.55
N LYS A 85 1.96 -22.67 -16.46
CA LYS A 85 2.18 -22.71 -17.91
C LYS A 85 2.99 -21.51 -18.40
N MET A 86 2.66 -20.31 -17.94
CA MET A 86 3.37 -19.07 -18.29
C MET A 86 4.84 -19.12 -17.84
N LEU A 87 5.11 -19.55 -16.60
CA LEU A 87 6.48 -19.69 -16.08
C LEU A 87 7.30 -20.72 -16.86
N ARG A 88 6.72 -21.88 -17.21
CA ARG A 88 7.41 -22.89 -18.04
C ARG A 88 7.78 -22.34 -19.42
N LEU A 89 6.85 -21.66 -20.09
CA LEU A 89 7.10 -21.03 -21.39
C LEU A 89 8.21 -19.97 -21.30
N ALA A 90 8.24 -19.19 -20.21
CA ALA A 90 9.30 -18.22 -19.99
C ALA A 90 10.68 -18.90 -19.82
N LEU A 91 10.76 -20.02 -19.10
CA LEU A 91 12.01 -20.77 -18.95
C LEU A 91 12.49 -21.39 -20.25
N GLU A 92 11.58 -21.92 -21.07
CA GLU A 92 11.91 -22.43 -22.41
C GLU A 92 12.53 -21.32 -23.26
N ARG A 93 11.87 -20.16 -23.34
CA ARG A 93 12.36 -19.00 -24.08
C ARG A 93 13.69 -18.47 -23.53
N TRP A 94 13.85 -18.42 -22.21
CA TRP A 94 15.12 -18.06 -21.58
C TRP A 94 16.27 -18.98 -22.00
N LYS A 95 16.05 -20.30 -22.00
CA LYS A 95 17.06 -21.29 -22.38
C LYS A 95 17.44 -21.20 -23.86
N ALA A 96 16.53 -20.75 -24.72
CA ALA A 96 16.79 -20.54 -26.14
C ALA A 96 17.55 -19.22 -26.45
N LEU A 97 17.61 -18.26 -25.51
CA LEU A 97 18.29 -16.99 -25.75
C LEU A 97 19.82 -17.14 -25.73
N PRO A 98 20.56 -16.39 -26.57
CA PRO A 98 22.02 -16.31 -26.46
C PRO A 98 22.43 -15.63 -25.14
N ALA A 99 23.62 -15.96 -24.63
CA ALA A 99 24.10 -15.47 -23.34
C ALA A 99 24.12 -13.93 -23.24
N ALA A 100 24.45 -13.23 -24.32
CA ALA A 100 24.45 -11.77 -24.37
C ALA A 100 23.04 -11.16 -24.14
N ALA A 101 21.98 -11.83 -24.62
CA ALA A 101 20.60 -11.36 -24.43
C ALA A 101 20.04 -11.62 -23.01
N ARG A 102 20.79 -12.38 -22.19
CA ARG A 102 20.43 -12.69 -20.80
C ARG A 102 20.98 -11.67 -19.79
N GLN A 103 21.75 -10.68 -20.25
CA GLN A 103 22.42 -9.70 -19.40
C GLN A 103 21.83 -8.30 -19.58
N LEU A 104 21.96 -7.48 -18.54
CA LEU A 104 21.68 -6.05 -18.59
C LEU A 104 22.93 -5.31 -19.07
N GLY A 105 22.78 -4.43 -20.06
CA GLY A 105 23.88 -3.60 -20.57
C GLY A 105 24.44 -2.63 -19.52
N ALA A 106 25.70 -2.22 -19.68
CA ALA A 106 26.38 -1.33 -18.73
C ALA A 106 25.70 0.05 -18.61
N ASP A 107 25.26 0.62 -19.74
CA ASP A 107 24.59 1.92 -19.77
C ASP A 107 23.21 1.88 -19.10
N ASP A 108 22.44 0.81 -19.32
CA ASP A 108 21.17 0.60 -18.62
C ASP A 108 21.37 0.47 -17.12
N ARG A 109 22.40 -0.27 -16.69
CA ARG A 109 22.75 -0.38 -15.27
C ARG A 109 23.07 0.99 -14.65
N LYS A 110 23.86 1.80 -15.35
CA LYS A 110 24.21 3.17 -14.92
C LYS A 110 22.97 4.06 -14.83
N SER A 111 22.07 4.00 -15.82
CA SER A 111 20.82 4.76 -15.82
C SER A 111 19.89 4.35 -14.67
N LEU A 112 19.75 3.05 -14.41
CA LEU A 112 18.94 2.55 -13.30
C LEU A 112 19.50 2.95 -11.94
N GLN A 113 20.83 2.99 -11.77
CA GLN A 113 21.47 3.47 -10.55
C GLN A 113 21.22 4.96 -10.28
N GLN A 114 20.95 5.75 -11.31
CA GLN A 114 20.63 7.17 -11.21
C GLN A 114 19.13 7.43 -11.01
N THR A 115 18.29 6.39 -11.10
CA THR A 115 16.84 6.53 -10.95
C THR A 115 16.50 6.81 -9.50
N LYS A 116 15.89 7.98 -9.25
CA LYS A 116 15.45 8.38 -7.92
C LYS A 116 14.19 7.62 -7.54
N ARG A 117 14.22 6.94 -6.41
CA ARG A 117 13.08 6.18 -5.88
C ARG A 117 12.60 6.77 -4.57
N TRP A 118 11.32 6.59 -4.27
CA TRP A 118 10.78 6.97 -2.96
C TRP A 118 11.42 6.18 -1.81
N THR A 119 11.90 4.96 -2.07
CA THR A 119 12.70 4.16 -1.13
C THR A 119 13.98 4.87 -0.69
N ASP A 120 14.52 5.77 -1.51
CA ASP A 120 15.71 6.57 -1.16
C ASP A 120 15.38 7.64 -0.11
N ARG A 121 14.09 7.97 0.04
CA ARG A 121 13.56 8.89 1.05
C ARG A 121 13.08 8.16 2.32
N TYR A 122 13.34 6.87 2.45
CA TYR A 122 12.95 6.08 3.62
C TYR A 122 13.47 6.74 4.92
N PRO A 123 12.60 7.06 5.91
CA PRO A 123 12.99 7.80 7.10
C PRO A 123 13.68 6.88 8.13
N ARG A 124 14.97 6.62 7.92
CA ARG A 124 15.78 5.70 8.77
C ARG A 124 15.79 6.08 10.25
N ASP A 125 15.73 7.37 10.54
CA ASP A 125 15.76 7.96 11.87
C ASP A 125 14.38 8.48 12.33
N GLY A 126 13.35 8.27 11.53
CA GLY A 126 11.97 8.65 11.82
C GLY A 126 11.13 7.49 12.37
N LEU A 127 9.83 7.57 12.13
CA LEU A 127 8.86 6.53 12.48
C LEU A 127 8.27 5.94 11.20
N VAL A 128 8.34 4.63 11.06
CA VAL A 128 7.73 3.87 9.97
C VAL A 128 6.70 2.95 10.57
N LEU A 129 5.45 3.11 10.14
CA LEU A 129 4.34 2.30 10.60
C LEU A 129 3.88 1.40 9.46
N ARG A 130 3.72 0.11 9.75
CA ARG A 130 2.97 -0.82 8.93
C ARG A 130 1.48 -0.58 9.19
N VAL A 131 0.70 -0.37 8.14
CA VAL A 131 -0.74 -0.08 8.19
C VAL A 131 -1.50 -1.27 7.63
N ILE A 132 -2.33 -1.91 8.45
CA ILE A 132 -3.16 -3.05 8.05
C ILE A 132 -4.62 -2.63 8.16
N THR A 133 -5.41 -2.80 7.10
CA THR A 133 -6.85 -2.46 7.11
C THR A 133 -7.69 -3.68 6.77
N ARG A 134 -8.79 -3.90 7.49
CA ARG A 134 -9.71 -5.02 7.27
C ARG A 134 -11.15 -4.66 7.64
N ASP A 135 -12.12 -5.20 6.90
CA ASP A 135 -13.50 -5.27 7.37
C ASP A 135 -13.57 -6.11 8.66
N LEU A 136 -14.22 -5.60 9.69
CA LEU A 136 -14.51 -6.40 10.89
C LEU A 136 -15.74 -7.27 10.57
N GLN A 137 -15.69 -8.54 10.92
CA GLN A 137 -16.76 -9.47 10.54
C GLN A 137 -17.98 -9.28 11.44
N GLU A 138 -19.16 -9.23 10.84
CA GLU A 138 -20.40 -9.57 11.55
C GLU A 138 -20.39 -11.08 11.89
N ALA A 139 -21.21 -11.49 12.86
CA ALA A 139 -21.22 -12.84 13.44
C ALA A 139 -21.39 -14.01 12.44
N LYS A 140 -21.73 -13.75 11.17
CA LYS A 140 -21.86 -14.77 10.12
C LYS A 140 -20.80 -14.58 9.03
N PRO A 141 -19.90 -15.56 8.80
CA PRO A 141 -18.91 -15.46 7.72
C PRO A 141 -19.59 -15.58 6.36
N GLY A 142 -19.43 -14.56 5.52
CA GLY A 142 -19.87 -14.62 4.13
C GLY A 142 -18.91 -15.44 3.24
N LYS A 143 -19.37 -15.77 2.02
CA LYS A 143 -18.62 -16.61 1.07
C LYS A 143 -17.82 -15.76 0.07
N GLY A 144 -16.57 -16.14 -0.18
CA GLY A 144 -15.73 -15.55 -1.22
C GLY A 144 -14.62 -14.64 -0.70
N TRP A 145 -13.81 -14.12 -1.63
CA TRP A 145 -12.57 -13.40 -1.28
C TRP A 145 -12.82 -12.06 -0.59
N ARG A 146 -13.96 -11.41 -0.85
CA ARG A 146 -14.30 -10.08 -0.30
C ARG A 146 -14.47 -10.11 1.23
N HIS A 147 -14.98 -11.19 1.80
CA HIS A 147 -15.16 -11.35 3.25
C HIS A 147 -13.86 -11.63 4.02
N ASN A 148 -12.81 -12.05 3.31
CA ASN A 148 -11.49 -12.30 3.87
C ASN A 148 -10.45 -11.30 3.35
N ALA A 149 -10.90 -10.23 2.70
CA ALA A 149 -10.02 -9.21 2.17
C ALA A 149 -9.43 -8.38 3.31
N TRP A 150 -8.17 -8.02 3.15
CA TRP A 150 -7.41 -7.11 3.99
C TRP A 150 -6.39 -6.43 3.08
N ASN A 151 -5.86 -5.29 3.51
CA ASN A 151 -4.83 -4.57 2.78
C ASN A 151 -3.67 -4.18 3.69
N LEU A 152 -2.52 -3.96 3.08
CA LEU A 152 -1.28 -3.55 3.70
C LEU A 152 -0.74 -2.30 3.01
N ASP A 153 -0.34 -1.32 3.80
CA ASP A 153 0.40 -0.14 3.36
C ASP A 153 1.42 0.25 4.43
N PHE A 154 2.11 1.36 4.22
CA PHE A 154 2.98 1.98 5.21
C PHE A 154 2.60 3.45 5.42
N ALA A 155 2.94 3.98 6.60
CA ALA A 155 2.91 5.40 6.90
C ALA A 155 4.30 5.82 7.37
N TRP A 156 4.84 6.85 6.73
CA TRP A 156 6.19 7.34 7.00
C TRP A 156 6.15 8.69 7.70
N PHE A 157 7.00 8.86 8.70
CA PHE A 157 7.18 10.12 9.41
C PHE A 157 8.67 10.40 9.55
N ARG A 158 9.10 11.61 9.20
CA ARG A 158 10.49 12.06 9.38
C ARG A 158 10.79 12.33 10.86
N LYS A 159 12.08 12.36 11.20
CA LYS A 159 12.55 12.61 12.56
C LYS A 159 12.03 13.93 13.15
N ASP A 160 12.01 14.99 12.35
CA ASP A 160 11.51 16.32 12.75
C ASP A 160 9.99 16.32 12.96
N GLU A 161 9.25 15.54 12.17
CA GLU A 161 7.80 15.38 12.33
C GLU A 161 7.45 14.67 13.65
N ILE A 162 8.17 13.61 13.99
CA ILE A 162 7.87 12.82 15.20
C ILE A 162 8.25 13.53 16.50
N ALA A 163 9.20 14.46 16.47
CA ALA A 163 9.51 15.28 17.63
C ALA A 163 8.28 16.08 18.11
N GLY A 164 7.40 16.45 17.18
CA GLY A 164 6.11 17.09 17.47
C GLY A 164 5.08 16.18 18.14
N LEU A 165 5.27 14.85 18.12
CA LEU A 165 4.37 13.88 18.76
C LEU A 165 4.67 13.70 20.25
N LEU A 166 5.93 13.92 20.66
CA LEU A 166 6.38 13.60 22.01
C LEU A 166 5.96 14.67 23.02
N PRO A 167 5.21 14.31 24.09
CA PRO A 167 5.00 15.18 25.24
C PRO A 167 6.30 15.40 26.02
N GLU A 168 6.25 16.32 26.99
CA GLU A 168 7.31 16.41 28.00
C GLU A 168 7.48 15.06 28.72
N PRO A 169 8.71 14.65 29.10
CA PRO A 169 8.97 13.39 29.78
C PRO A 169 8.55 13.47 31.26
N ARG A 170 7.24 13.57 31.49
CA ARG A 170 6.61 13.66 32.80
C ARG A 170 5.29 12.90 32.76
N ILE A 171 5.06 12.00 33.72
CA ILE A 171 3.81 11.24 33.81
C ILE A 171 2.60 12.19 33.83
N GLY A 172 1.59 11.89 33.04
CA GLY A 172 0.40 12.72 32.84
C GLY A 172 0.58 13.89 31.87
N ALA A 173 1.80 14.21 31.43
CA ALA A 173 1.99 15.17 30.35
C ALA A 173 1.37 14.63 29.07
N SER A 174 0.69 15.51 28.34
CA SER A 174 0.01 15.16 27.10
C SER A 174 0.34 16.13 25.99
N ARG A 175 0.25 15.64 24.74
CA ARG A 175 0.47 16.45 23.55
C ARG A 175 -0.46 15.97 22.44
N ALA A 176 -1.18 16.91 21.84
CA ALA A 176 -1.93 16.65 20.62
C ALA A 176 -0.96 16.50 19.45
N LEU A 177 -1.21 15.53 18.57
CA LEU A 177 -0.49 15.37 17.33
C LEU A 177 -0.67 16.63 16.47
N PRO A 178 0.40 17.22 15.90
CA PRO A 178 0.26 18.41 15.08
C PRO A 178 -0.72 18.23 13.92
N ASP A 179 -1.58 19.22 13.68
CA ASP A 179 -2.65 19.17 12.68
C ASP A 179 -2.17 18.69 11.30
N PRO A 180 -1.03 19.14 10.74
CA PRO A 180 -0.58 18.65 9.43
C PRO A 180 -0.33 17.13 9.41
N LEU A 181 0.17 16.55 10.51
CA LEU A 181 0.43 15.12 10.62
C LEU A 181 -0.87 14.34 10.82
N MET A 182 -1.79 14.85 11.64
CA MET A 182 -3.09 14.22 11.84
C MET A 182 -3.93 14.25 10.57
N GLN A 183 -3.91 15.38 9.85
CA GLN A 183 -4.53 15.52 8.53
C GLN A 183 -3.92 14.55 7.52
N ARG A 184 -2.59 14.38 7.51
CA ARG A 184 -1.94 13.37 6.65
C ARG A 184 -2.40 11.96 6.99
N LEU A 185 -2.45 11.61 8.28
CA LEU A 185 -2.91 10.30 8.74
C LEU A 185 -4.36 10.02 8.29
N ALA A 186 -5.27 10.94 8.61
CA ALA A 186 -6.69 10.84 8.26
C ALA A 186 -6.94 10.77 6.75
N ARG A 187 -6.23 11.59 5.97
CA ARG A 187 -6.46 11.69 4.53
C ARG A 187 -5.87 10.53 3.73
N LEU A 188 -4.73 9.99 4.17
CA LEU A 188 -3.90 9.11 3.35
C LEU A 188 -3.82 7.67 3.87
N HIS A 189 -4.08 7.43 5.16
CA HIS A 189 -3.89 6.11 5.79
C HIS A 189 -5.16 5.54 6.44
N LEU A 190 -6.07 6.39 6.89
CA LEU A 190 -7.38 5.98 7.42
C LEU A 190 -8.40 5.90 6.26
N LEU A 191 -8.22 4.89 5.42
CA LEU A 191 -8.95 4.74 4.14
C LEU A 191 -9.61 3.38 4.01
N ASP A 192 -10.76 3.34 3.31
CA ASP A 192 -11.40 2.08 2.90
C ASP A 192 -10.70 1.47 1.66
N ASN A 193 -9.50 0.94 1.87
CA ASN A 193 -8.71 0.25 0.86
C ASN A 193 -8.76 -1.29 0.99
N VAL A 194 -9.66 -1.85 1.81
CA VAL A 194 -9.68 -3.28 2.17
C VAL A 194 -9.68 -4.21 0.96
N ARG A 195 -10.47 -3.88 -0.08
CA ARG A 195 -10.70 -4.75 -1.25
C ARG A 195 -10.04 -4.23 -2.53
N GLY A 196 -9.51 -3.02 -2.52
CA GLY A 196 -8.99 -2.39 -3.72
C GLY A 196 -8.51 -0.95 -3.49
N GLN A 197 -8.42 -0.18 -4.56
CA GLN A 197 -7.86 1.16 -4.55
C GLN A 197 -8.94 2.21 -4.24
N VAL A 198 -8.59 3.16 -3.38
CA VAL A 198 -9.47 4.27 -3.00
C VAL A 198 -8.68 5.57 -3.00
N ASP A 199 -9.24 6.64 -3.56
CA ASP A 199 -8.62 7.97 -3.52
C ASP A 199 -8.51 8.49 -2.10
N SER A 200 -7.49 9.32 -1.85
CA SER A 200 -7.35 10.05 -0.61
C SER A 200 -8.54 10.99 -0.36
N PHE A 201 -8.77 11.29 0.92
CA PHE A 201 -9.62 12.41 1.29
C PHE A 201 -8.87 13.73 1.07
N GLN A 202 -9.60 14.76 0.67
CA GLN A 202 -9.09 16.13 0.64
C GLN A 202 -9.17 16.74 2.05
N VAL A 203 -8.46 17.84 2.29
CA VAL A 203 -8.52 18.55 3.58
C VAL A 203 -9.96 18.92 3.94
N ARG A 204 -10.73 19.40 2.96
CA ARG A 204 -12.15 19.75 3.13
C ARG A 204 -13.07 18.57 3.43
N ASP A 205 -12.63 17.34 3.16
CA ASP A 205 -13.41 16.13 3.40
C ASP A 205 -13.23 15.64 4.84
N ILE A 206 -12.27 16.19 5.60
CA ILE A 206 -12.03 15.83 7.00
C ILE A 206 -12.95 16.69 7.88
N GLU A 207 -13.98 16.08 8.46
CA GLU A 207 -14.88 16.75 9.40
C GLU A 207 -14.17 17.00 10.74
N HIS A 208 -13.41 16.00 11.22
CA HIS A 208 -12.49 16.13 12.34
C HIS A 208 -11.43 15.03 12.33
N ALA A 209 -10.27 15.31 12.92
CA ALA A 209 -9.22 14.34 13.14
C ALA A 209 -8.37 14.80 14.32
N ARG A 210 -8.24 13.96 15.36
CA ARG A 210 -7.42 14.25 16.54
C ARG A 210 -6.75 12.99 17.04
N LEU A 211 -5.56 13.16 17.59
CA LEU A 211 -4.83 12.13 18.31
C LEU A 211 -4.00 12.80 19.40
N THR A 212 -4.08 12.30 20.62
CA THR A 212 -3.34 12.81 21.77
C THR A 212 -2.44 11.70 22.30
N ALA A 213 -1.18 12.03 22.56
CA ALA A 213 -0.26 11.17 23.28
C ALA A 213 -0.16 11.63 24.73
N THR A 214 -0.33 10.71 25.68
CA THR A 214 -0.21 10.97 27.12
C THR A 214 0.82 10.05 27.74
N VAL A 215 1.74 10.59 28.52
CA VAL A 215 2.74 9.78 29.23
C VAL A 215 2.07 9.02 30.37
N THR A 216 2.18 7.70 30.33
CA THR A 216 1.56 6.78 31.32
C THR A 216 2.60 6.09 32.20
N ALA A 217 3.83 5.93 31.72
CA ALA A 217 4.95 5.46 32.51
C ALA A 217 6.25 6.11 32.02
N LEU A 218 7.20 6.26 32.93
CA LEU A 218 8.50 6.85 32.67
C LEU A 218 9.54 6.17 33.55
N ASP A 219 10.64 5.74 32.94
CA ASP A 219 11.84 5.23 33.61
C ASP A 219 13.10 5.87 32.99
N ASP A 220 14.29 5.46 33.42
CA ASP A 220 15.55 6.02 32.93
C ASP A 220 15.81 5.72 31.45
N GLU A 221 15.29 4.61 30.93
CA GLU A 221 15.53 4.16 29.57
C GLU A 221 14.44 4.63 28.61
N SER A 222 13.21 4.81 29.10
CA SER A 222 12.04 4.84 28.24
C SER A 222 10.85 5.64 28.78
N MET A 223 10.02 6.08 27.84
CA MET A 223 8.76 6.77 28.08
C MET A 223 7.64 6.00 27.38
N THR A 224 6.62 5.61 28.13
CA THR A 224 5.43 4.90 27.62
C THR A 224 4.28 5.87 27.43
N LEU A 225 3.69 5.84 26.25
CA LEU A 225 2.62 6.71 25.80
C LEU A 225 1.33 5.91 25.63
N ARG A 226 0.21 6.47 26.08
CA ARG A 226 -1.14 6.11 25.64
C ARG A 226 -1.55 7.07 24.53
N LEU A 227 -2.12 6.52 23.46
CA LEU A 227 -2.54 7.23 22.28
C LEU A 227 -4.06 7.14 22.19
N GLU A 228 -4.75 8.28 22.13
CA GLU A 228 -6.22 8.33 22.08
C GLU A 228 -6.71 9.42 21.12
N GLY A 229 -7.75 9.12 20.37
CA GLY A 229 -8.34 10.08 19.45
C GLY A 229 -9.41 9.48 18.56
N ASP A 230 -9.67 10.15 17.46
CA ASP A 230 -10.67 9.75 16.48
C ASP A 230 -10.50 10.57 15.20
N SER A 231 -11.06 10.04 14.12
CA SER A 231 -11.14 10.75 12.86
C SER A 231 -12.42 10.41 12.13
N ARG A 232 -12.96 11.41 11.44
CA ARG A 232 -14.09 11.28 10.54
C ARG A 232 -13.85 12.05 9.26
N ALA A 233 -13.99 11.35 8.14
CA ALA A 233 -13.89 11.91 6.81
C ALA A 233 -15.12 11.54 5.98
N VAL A 234 -15.66 12.52 5.27
CA VAL A 234 -16.84 12.38 4.41
C VAL A 234 -16.60 13.12 3.10
N ARG A 235 -16.83 12.43 1.98
CA ARG A 235 -16.70 13.02 0.65
C ARG A 235 -17.95 12.73 -0.18
N ARG A 236 -18.52 13.79 -0.74
CA ARG A 236 -19.56 13.75 -1.78
C ARG A 236 -18.95 13.96 -3.16
N GLY A 237 -19.52 13.32 -4.16
CA GLY A 237 -18.95 13.27 -5.50
C GLY A 237 -19.74 12.39 -6.44
N ARG A 238 -19.14 12.05 -7.57
CA ARG A 238 -19.70 11.08 -8.52
C ARG A 238 -18.67 9.97 -8.73
N TRP A 239 -19.10 8.71 -8.61
CA TRP A 239 -18.21 7.56 -8.79
C TRP A 239 -18.91 6.46 -9.59
N ALA A 240 -18.10 5.74 -10.35
CA ALA A 240 -18.50 4.55 -11.07
C ALA A 240 -18.35 3.31 -10.18
N VAL A 241 -19.19 3.20 -9.13
CA VAL A 241 -19.08 2.13 -8.10
C VAL A 241 -19.08 0.73 -8.71
N ARG A 242 -19.78 0.53 -9.85
CA ARG A 242 -19.83 -0.76 -10.56
C ARG A 242 -18.67 -0.93 -11.55
N GLY A 243 -17.61 -0.14 -11.36
CA GLY A 243 -16.37 -0.17 -12.14
C GLY A 243 -16.61 0.22 -13.59
N PHE A 244 -16.13 -0.59 -14.52
CA PHE A 244 -16.30 -0.34 -15.96
C PHE A 244 -17.78 -0.34 -16.40
N ARG A 245 -18.71 -0.92 -15.63
CA ARG A 245 -20.13 -1.00 -15.98
C ARG A 245 -20.86 0.35 -15.92
N ASP A 246 -20.36 1.30 -15.14
CA ASP A 246 -20.95 2.65 -15.03
C ASP A 246 -19.90 3.77 -15.14
N HIS A 247 -18.71 3.46 -15.68
CA HIS A 247 -17.63 4.42 -15.88
C HIS A 247 -18.04 5.64 -16.73
N ALA A 248 -18.88 5.43 -17.75
CA ALA A 248 -19.37 6.48 -18.64
C ALA A 248 -20.46 7.36 -17.99
N ALA A 249 -21.08 6.90 -16.91
CA ALA A 249 -22.18 7.58 -16.23
C ALA A 249 -22.07 7.42 -14.70
N PRO A 250 -21.03 8.00 -14.07
CA PRO A 250 -20.83 7.88 -12.63
C PRO A 250 -21.97 8.56 -11.87
N LYS A 251 -22.45 7.90 -10.81
CA LYS A 251 -23.61 8.36 -10.03
C LYS A 251 -23.18 9.19 -8.83
N PRO A 252 -23.99 10.20 -8.42
CA PRO A 252 -23.82 10.85 -7.13
C PRO A 252 -23.81 9.84 -5.99
N GLN A 253 -22.93 10.03 -5.04
CA GLN A 253 -22.80 9.15 -3.88
C GLN A 253 -22.16 9.94 -2.72
N GLU A 254 -22.12 9.33 -1.54
CA GLU A 254 -21.29 9.76 -0.44
C GLU A 254 -20.43 8.59 -0.01
N ARG A 255 -19.16 8.85 0.32
CA ARG A 255 -18.29 7.89 0.99
C ARG A 255 -17.75 8.48 2.27
N GLY A 256 -17.48 7.62 3.25
CA GLY A 256 -16.83 8.07 4.46
C GLY A 256 -16.14 6.97 5.23
N PHE A 257 -15.35 7.41 6.19
CA PHE A 257 -14.54 6.59 7.07
C PHE A 257 -14.49 7.30 8.43
N ALA A 258 -14.92 6.60 9.48
CA ALA A 258 -14.94 7.13 10.83
C ALA A 258 -14.39 6.08 11.80
N VAL A 259 -13.42 6.45 12.64
CA VAL A 259 -12.79 5.53 13.59
C VAL A 259 -12.50 6.23 14.91
N ALA A 260 -12.70 5.51 16.01
CA ALA A 260 -12.06 5.80 17.29
C ALA A 260 -10.66 5.17 17.28
N LEU A 261 -9.68 5.89 17.83
CA LEU A 261 -8.27 5.52 17.85
C LEU A 261 -7.83 5.26 19.30
N LEU A 262 -7.22 4.11 19.55
CA LEU A 262 -6.61 3.76 20.84
C LEU A 262 -5.30 3.00 20.61
N GLY A 263 -4.27 3.33 21.37
CA GLY A 263 -2.97 2.70 21.20
C GLY A 263 -2.00 2.95 22.32
N HIS A 264 -0.83 2.33 22.18
CA HIS A 264 0.31 2.48 23.07
C HIS A 264 1.60 2.61 22.27
N ALA A 265 2.55 3.35 22.80
CA ALA A 265 3.87 3.47 22.22
C ALA A 265 4.95 3.54 23.31
N LYS A 266 6.16 3.10 22.98
CA LYS A 266 7.33 3.20 23.85
C LYS A 266 8.44 3.95 23.13
N VAL A 267 9.00 4.96 23.77
CA VAL A 267 10.05 5.82 23.22
C VAL A 267 11.31 5.65 24.06
N SER A 268 12.44 5.41 23.40
CA SER A 268 13.76 5.43 24.06
C SER A 268 14.12 6.85 24.44
N ARG A 269 14.43 7.08 25.72
CA ARG A 269 14.88 8.39 26.21
C ARG A 269 16.29 8.74 25.74
N LYS A 270 17.13 7.73 25.48
CA LYS A 270 18.49 7.91 24.97
C LYS A 270 18.51 8.38 23.52
N THR A 271 17.60 7.87 22.68
CA THR A 271 17.63 8.14 21.23
C THR A 271 16.47 9.01 20.74
N GLY A 272 15.42 9.21 21.54
CA GLY A 272 14.18 9.86 21.12
C GLY A 272 13.36 9.06 20.11
N ARG A 273 13.68 7.77 19.91
CA ARG A 273 13.06 6.92 18.89
C ARG A 273 12.02 5.98 19.50
N PHE A 274 10.96 5.71 18.73
CA PHE A 274 10.01 4.66 19.07
C PHE A 274 10.68 3.29 19.01
N THR A 275 10.50 2.52 20.08
CA THR A 275 10.92 1.11 20.22
C THR A 275 9.72 0.17 20.18
N ALA A 276 8.52 0.69 20.45
CA ALA A 276 7.25 0.06 20.17
C ALA A 276 6.23 1.13 19.77
N PHE A 277 5.30 0.78 18.90
CA PHE A 277 4.16 1.62 18.52
C PHE A 277 3.05 0.69 18.05
N GLU A 278 1.87 0.81 18.63
CA GLU A 278 0.64 0.16 18.19
C GLU A 278 -0.53 1.13 18.35
N LEU A 279 -1.29 1.34 17.29
CA LEU A 279 -2.49 2.17 17.27
C LEU A 279 -3.57 1.43 16.49
N ILE A 280 -4.71 1.22 17.14
CA ILE A 280 -5.87 0.56 16.55
C ILE A 280 -6.92 1.65 16.28
N GLY A 281 -7.42 1.66 15.05
CA GLY A 281 -8.64 2.37 14.69
C GLY A 281 -9.78 1.40 14.48
N ALA A 282 -10.90 1.61 15.16
CA ALA A 282 -12.12 0.82 15.00
C ALA A 282 -13.32 1.74 14.77
N GLY A 283 -14.16 1.40 13.79
CA GLY A 283 -15.34 2.18 13.48
C GLY A 283 -16.01 1.70 12.20
N GLU A 284 -16.42 2.63 11.33
CA GLU A 284 -17.25 2.36 10.17
C GLU A 284 -16.70 2.97 8.88
N ARG A 285 -16.92 2.26 7.78
CA ARG A 285 -16.83 2.78 6.42
C ARG A 285 -18.21 2.80 5.79
N TRP A 286 -18.41 3.65 4.78
CA TRP A 286 -19.61 3.60 3.93
C TRP A 286 -19.30 4.15 2.54
N GLY A 287 -20.20 3.86 1.60
CA GLY A 287 -20.08 4.26 0.22
C GLY A 287 -19.07 3.42 -0.58
N GLY A 288 -18.81 3.86 -1.81
CA GLY A 288 -17.96 3.15 -2.74
C GLY A 288 -17.33 4.09 -3.74
N THR A 289 -16.17 3.70 -4.26
CA THR A 289 -15.50 4.35 -5.38
C THR A 289 -15.33 3.34 -6.52
N GLN A 290 -14.75 3.78 -7.63
CA GLN A 290 -14.63 2.93 -8.82
C GLN A 290 -13.85 1.63 -8.61
N PHE A 291 -12.83 1.64 -7.74
CA PHE A 291 -11.88 0.55 -7.61
C PHE A 291 -11.75 -0.02 -6.20
N ASN A 292 -12.55 0.44 -5.23
CA ASN A 292 -12.49 -0.08 -3.86
C ASN A 292 -13.33 -1.35 -3.64
N GLY A 293 -14.04 -1.82 -4.67
CA GLY A 293 -14.71 -3.13 -4.63
C GLY A 293 -15.94 -3.20 -3.72
N ARG A 294 -16.65 -2.08 -3.54
CA ARG A 294 -17.87 -1.93 -2.73
C ARG A 294 -19.19 -2.00 -3.52
N ASP A 295 -19.15 -2.43 -4.78
CA ASP A 295 -20.38 -2.72 -5.54
C ASP A 295 -21.24 -3.76 -4.79
N GLY A 296 -22.48 -3.38 -4.47
CA GLY A 296 -23.41 -4.17 -3.65
C GLY A 296 -23.15 -4.15 -2.13
N ASP A 297 -22.26 -3.29 -1.64
CA ASP A 297 -21.87 -3.18 -0.23
C ASP A 297 -21.55 -1.71 0.12
N LEU A 298 -22.57 -0.86 0.01
CA LEU A 298 -22.46 0.60 0.15
C LEU A 298 -22.87 1.12 1.52
N ASP A 299 -23.59 0.31 2.28
CA ASP A 299 -24.07 0.67 3.62
C ASP A 299 -22.90 0.85 4.60
N ARG A 300 -23.22 1.37 5.77
CA ARG A 300 -22.28 1.42 6.89
C ARG A 300 -21.86 -0.01 7.24
N GLY A 301 -20.56 -0.24 7.29
CA GLY A 301 -19.99 -1.53 7.66
C GLY A 301 -18.80 -1.34 8.59
N PRO A 302 -18.62 -2.24 9.57
CA PRO A 302 -17.55 -2.10 10.55
C PRO A 302 -16.18 -2.36 9.92
N ILE A 303 -15.19 -1.57 10.29
CA ILE A 303 -13.83 -1.59 9.76
C ILE A 303 -12.81 -1.37 10.87
N GLY A 304 -11.65 -2.03 10.71
CA GLY A 304 -10.51 -1.91 11.59
C GLY A 304 -9.26 -1.54 10.82
N VAL A 305 -8.42 -0.72 11.43
CA VAL A 305 -7.08 -0.38 10.95
C VAL A 305 -6.09 -0.53 12.09
N VAL A 306 -4.94 -1.15 11.83
CA VAL A 306 -3.84 -1.29 12.79
C VAL A 306 -2.62 -0.61 12.21
N LEU A 307 -2.04 0.31 12.97
CA LEU A 307 -0.75 0.91 12.70
C LEU A 307 0.24 0.41 13.74
N GLN A 308 1.29 -0.27 13.29
CA GLN A 308 2.30 -0.81 14.17
C GLN A 308 3.70 -0.46 13.69
N LEU A 309 4.66 -0.36 14.62
CA LEU A 309 6.05 -0.14 14.27
C LEU A 309 6.51 -1.18 13.24
N ALA A 310 7.08 -0.70 12.13
CA ALA A 310 7.61 -1.58 11.10
C ALA A 310 8.96 -2.16 11.54
N GLU A 311 9.22 -3.41 11.14
CA GLU A 311 10.51 -4.06 11.37
C GLU A 311 11.59 -3.41 10.49
N ASP A 312 12.84 -3.35 10.96
CA ASP A 312 13.96 -2.85 10.13
C ASP A 312 14.47 -3.94 9.19
N LYS A 313 13.68 -4.22 8.16
CA LYS A 313 14.01 -5.15 7.08
C LYS A 313 13.64 -4.57 5.72
N PRO A 314 14.26 -5.06 4.62
CA PRO A 314 14.08 -4.46 3.30
C PRO A 314 12.63 -4.38 2.81
N ASP A 315 11.79 -5.37 3.12
CA ASP A 315 10.37 -5.42 2.75
C ASP A 315 9.49 -4.37 3.45
N SER A 316 10.01 -3.73 4.52
CA SER A 316 9.33 -2.68 5.28
C SER A 316 9.68 -1.27 4.78
N ARG A 317 10.54 -1.19 3.75
CA ARG A 317 10.97 0.07 3.12
C ARG A 317 10.12 0.44 1.91
N VAL A 318 8.98 -0.20 1.73
CA VAL A 318 8.02 0.12 0.66
C VAL A 318 7.41 1.50 0.93
N ALA A 319 7.43 2.36 -0.09
CA ALA A 319 6.87 3.69 0.02
C ALA A 319 5.34 3.62 0.20
N PRO A 320 4.75 4.48 1.05
CA PRO A 320 3.31 4.61 1.18
C PRO A 320 2.59 4.75 -0.16
N ALA A 321 1.43 4.12 -0.30
CA ALA A 321 0.65 4.14 -1.54
C ALA A 321 0.21 5.55 -1.96
N ARG A 322 0.34 6.56 -1.09
CA ARG A 322 0.04 7.99 -1.37
C ARG A 322 1.23 8.90 -1.09
N ILE A 323 2.46 8.39 -1.18
CA ILE A 323 3.70 9.13 -0.85
C ILE A 323 3.84 10.47 -1.61
N TRP A 324 3.31 10.56 -2.83
CA TRP A 324 3.32 11.81 -3.61
C TRP A 324 2.49 12.94 -2.97
N GLU A 325 1.55 12.63 -2.09
CA GLU A 325 0.75 13.62 -1.35
C GLU A 325 1.41 14.08 -0.05
N TYR A 326 2.54 13.50 0.35
CA TYR A 326 3.25 13.87 1.57
C TYR A 326 3.94 15.24 1.46
N ARG A 327 4.06 15.79 0.24
CA ARG A 327 4.77 17.06 -0.05
C ARG A 327 6.24 17.07 0.40
N TRP A 328 6.81 15.89 0.56
CA TRP A 328 8.23 15.70 0.80
C TRP A 328 9.01 16.16 -0.42
N ARG A 329 9.94 17.09 -0.22
CA ARG A 329 10.90 17.54 -1.24
C ARG A 329 12.12 16.62 -1.28
#